data_AF-A0A7Y3F1X0-F1
#
_entry.id   AF-A0A7Y3F1X0-F1
#
_cell.length_a   1.000
_cell.length_b   1.000
_cell.length_c   1.000
_cell.angle_alpha   90.00
_cell.angle_beta   90.00
_cell.angle_gamma   90.00
#
_symmetry.space_group_name_H-M   'P 1'
#
loop_
_entity.id
_entity.type
_entity.pdbx_description
1 polymer ?
#
loop_
_entity_poly.entity_id
_entity_poly.type
_entity_poly.pdbx_seq_one_letter_code
_entity_poly.pdbx_strand_id
1 'polypeptide(L)'
;MFFLTHVLAQACRCHTIALMHVKWNAYWRLMRFDRPIGILLLLWPTLWALWIAGDGSPSAKNILIFCTGVVLMRAAGCIMNDVADRDFDPHVERTRGRPLASGELSVREALLAFFTLMLLAFGLVLLTNLLTIKLAFAGALLASTYPFFKRWTHLPQVVLGIAFGWGIPMAFAAETGHVAAAAWLILLINVTWSVIYDTLYAMVDREDDISIGLKSTAILFGKHDLLILRLLKILMVALLVLLGLQLQFSWPWFAGVAVAAGLFVRQQYSVRNRDREACFKAFLNNNGVGAVIWAGLLLTYVVR
;
A
#
# COMPACT_ATOMS: atom_id res chain seq x y z
N MET A 1 28.24 -17.40 47.73
CA MET A 1 27.32 -16.26 47.47
C MET A 1 27.54 -15.62 46.09
N PHE A 2 28.78 -15.48 45.59
CA PHE A 2 29.08 -14.90 44.26
C PHE A 2 28.65 -15.74 43.04
N PHE A 3 28.55 -17.07 43.16
CA PHE A 3 28.20 -17.93 42.03
C PHE A 3 26.69 -17.91 41.71
N LEU A 4 25.85 -17.80 42.74
CA LEU A 4 24.38 -17.75 42.59
C LEU A 4 23.92 -16.43 41.95
N THR A 5 24.57 -15.31 42.29
CA THR A 5 24.27 -14.00 41.71
C THR A 5 24.65 -13.91 40.23
N HIS A 6 25.71 -14.59 39.80
CA HIS A 6 26.12 -14.62 38.39
C HIS A 6 25.16 -15.48 37.53
N VAL A 7 24.75 -16.64 38.02
CA VAL A 7 23.77 -17.51 37.35
C VAL A 7 22.39 -16.85 37.26
N LEU A 8 21.93 -16.18 38.34
CA LEU A 8 20.68 -15.42 38.32
C LEU A 8 20.75 -14.20 37.38
N ALA A 9 21.89 -13.50 37.32
CA ALA A 9 22.09 -12.39 36.39
C ALA A 9 22.15 -12.85 34.93
N GLN A 10 22.64 -14.07 34.66
CA GLN A 10 22.71 -14.65 33.32
C GLN A 10 21.36 -15.22 32.87
N ALA A 11 20.61 -15.86 33.77
CA ALA A 11 19.22 -16.28 33.54
C ALA A 11 18.29 -15.07 33.32
N CYS A 12 18.43 -14.00 34.10
CA CYS A 12 17.69 -12.76 33.92
C CYS A 12 18.03 -12.07 32.59
N ARG A 13 19.31 -12.09 32.17
CA ARG A 13 19.71 -11.61 30.83
C ARG A 13 19.12 -12.46 29.70
N CYS A 14 19.17 -13.78 29.78
CA CYS A 14 18.54 -14.66 28.77
C CYS A 14 17.02 -14.46 28.69
N HIS A 15 16.35 -14.30 29.83
CA HIS A 15 14.91 -14.01 29.89
C HIS A 15 14.59 -12.61 29.32
N THR A 16 15.41 -11.61 29.61
CA THR A 16 15.24 -10.24 29.08
C THR A 16 15.47 -10.19 27.57
N ILE A 17 16.49 -10.88 27.05
CA ILE A 17 16.76 -11.00 25.62
C ILE A 17 15.60 -11.72 24.92
N ALA A 18 15.08 -12.81 25.50
CA ALA A 18 13.91 -13.50 24.97
C ALA A 18 12.66 -12.60 24.95
N LEU A 19 12.38 -11.86 26.04
CA LEU A 19 11.29 -10.89 26.10
C LEU A 19 11.44 -9.74 25.08
N MET A 20 12.66 -9.23 24.88
CA MET A 20 12.94 -8.21 23.85
C MET A 20 12.73 -8.76 22.44
N HIS A 21 13.15 -10.00 22.16
CA HIS A 21 12.92 -10.68 20.88
C HIS A 21 11.42 -10.91 20.60
N VAL A 22 10.66 -11.33 21.61
CA VAL A 22 9.20 -11.52 21.50
C VAL A 22 8.51 -10.18 21.20
N LYS A 23 8.90 -9.10 21.89
CA LYS A 23 8.33 -7.77 21.65
C LYS A 23 8.66 -7.22 20.26
N TRP A 24 9.89 -7.43 19.75
CA TRP A 24 10.22 -7.00 18.39
C TRP A 24 9.37 -7.74 17.36
N ASN A 25 9.23 -9.06 17.47
CA ASN A 25 8.37 -9.82 16.56
C ASN A 25 6.92 -9.29 16.55
N ALA A 26 6.37 -8.94 17.72
CA ALA A 26 5.04 -8.34 17.82
C ALA A 26 4.97 -6.99 17.08
N TYR A 27 5.96 -6.10 17.25
CA TYR A 27 6.04 -4.84 16.49
C TYR A 27 6.17 -5.07 14.97
N TRP A 28 6.96 -6.05 14.55
CA TRP A 28 7.14 -6.42 13.14
C TRP A 28 5.82 -6.85 12.49
N ARG A 29 5.05 -7.70 13.18
CA ARG A 29 3.70 -8.11 12.76
C ARG A 29 2.69 -6.97 12.80
N LEU A 30 2.76 -6.11 13.83
CA LEU A 30 1.87 -4.94 13.96
C LEU A 30 2.04 -3.99 12.78
N MET A 31 3.29 -3.73 12.37
CA MET A 31 3.63 -2.89 11.22
C MET A 31 3.41 -3.58 9.85
N ARG A 32 3.03 -4.87 9.85
CA ARG A 32 2.83 -5.72 8.66
C ARG A 32 4.08 -5.92 7.82
N PHE A 33 5.25 -5.88 8.43
CA PHE A 33 6.50 -6.17 7.70
C PHE A 33 6.65 -7.64 7.32
N ASP A 34 5.89 -8.55 7.95
CA ASP A 34 5.71 -9.95 7.52
C ASP A 34 4.89 -10.09 6.22
N ARG A 35 4.13 -9.05 5.83
CA ARG A 35 3.23 -9.05 4.66
C ARG A 35 3.43 -7.77 3.83
N PRO A 36 4.57 -7.65 3.11
CA PRO A 36 5.00 -6.39 2.51
C PRO A 36 4.21 -5.95 1.28
N ILE A 37 3.22 -6.73 0.82
CA ILE A 37 2.43 -6.41 -0.38
C ILE A 37 1.83 -5.01 -0.34
N GLY A 38 1.37 -4.56 0.84
CA GLY A 38 0.83 -3.21 1.00
C GLY A 38 1.90 -2.13 0.74
N ILE A 39 3.12 -2.31 1.25
CA ILE A 39 4.23 -1.37 0.99
C ILE A 39 4.52 -1.31 -0.50
N LEU A 40 4.61 -2.47 -1.16
CA LEU A 40 4.93 -2.56 -2.58
C LEU A 40 3.87 -1.88 -3.46
N LEU A 41 2.58 -2.05 -3.15
CA LEU A 41 1.49 -1.42 -3.90
C LEU A 41 1.46 0.12 -3.76
N LEU A 42 1.96 0.69 -2.66
CA LEU A 42 2.20 2.15 -2.55
C LEU A 42 3.50 2.57 -3.25
N LEU A 43 4.52 1.70 -3.20
CA LEU A 43 5.86 2.01 -3.68
C LEU A 43 5.91 2.13 -5.20
N TRP A 44 5.34 1.17 -5.95
CA TRP A 44 5.37 1.19 -7.41
C TRP A 44 4.86 2.50 -8.05
N PRO A 45 3.64 2.98 -7.75
CA PRO A 45 3.14 4.22 -8.34
C PRO A 45 3.95 5.45 -7.90
N THR A 46 4.52 5.43 -6.69
CA THR A 46 5.41 6.49 -6.20
C THR A 46 6.72 6.52 -7.00
N LEU A 47 7.31 5.35 -7.28
CA LEU A 47 8.51 5.23 -8.12
C LEU A 47 8.24 5.64 -9.57
N TRP A 48 7.10 5.23 -10.14
CA TRP A 48 6.67 5.70 -11.47
C TRP A 48 6.63 7.23 -11.51
N ALA A 49 6.00 7.84 -10.52
CA ALA A 49 5.89 9.30 -10.44
C ALA A 49 7.25 9.98 -10.31
N LEU A 50 8.14 9.48 -9.44
CA LEU A 50 9.49 10.04 -9.26
C LEU A 50 10.30 10.00 -10.55
N TRP A 51 10.38 8.86 -11.23
CA TRP A 51 11.18 8.80 -12.47
C TRP A 51 10.57 9.62 -13.60
N ILE A 52 9.24 9.67 -13.72
CA ILE A 52 8.61 10.52 -14.73
C ILE A 52 8.86 12.00 -14.41
N ALA A 53 8.74 12.41 -13.15
CA ALA A 53 8.98 13.78 -12.73
C ALA A 53 10.46 14.20 -12.87
N GLY A 54 11.39 13.28 -12.61
CA GLY A 54 12.83 13.48 -12.76
C GLY A 54 13.38 13.18 -14.15
N ASP A 55 12.51 13.00 -15.16
CA ASP A 55 12.86 12.67 -16.54
C ASP A 55 13.88 11.51 -16.66
N GLY A 56 13.68 10.45 -15.89
CA GLY A 56 14.54 9.27 -15.84
C GLY A 56 15.68 9.33 -14.83
N SER A 57 15.95 10.50 -14.24
CA SER A 57 17.03 10.71 -13.27
C SER A 57 16.56 11.50 -12.03
N PRO A 58 15.62 10.95 -11.23
CA PRO A 58 15.14 11.62 -10.04
C PRO A 58 16.23 11.81 -8.99
N SER A 59 16.05 12.81 -8.12
CA SER A 59 17.00 13.06 -7.04
C SER A 59 17.12 11.87 -6.10
N ALA A 60 18.34 11.40 -5.85
CA ALA A 60 18.62 10.33 -4.87
C ALA A 60 18.06 10.68 -3.47
N LYS A 61 18.07 11.97 -3.11
CA LYS A 61 17.46 12.48 -1.87
C LYS A 61 15.96 12.17 -1.84
N ASN A 62 15.24 12.50 -2.91
CA ASN A 62 13.80 12.30 -2.98
C ASN A 62 13.44 10.81 -3.10
N ILE A 63 14.22 10.00 -3.83
CA ILE A 63 14.06 8.53 -3.84
C ILE A 63 14.09 8.00 -2.39
N LEU A 64 15.11 8.38 -1.61
CA LEU A 64 15.23 7.95 -0.21
C LEU A 64 14.06 8.44 0.65
N ILE A 65 13.69 9.72 0.54
CA ILE A 65 12.59 10.33 1.29
C ILE A 65 11.27 9.59 1.01
N PHE A 66 10.92 9.39 -0.26
CA PHE A 66 9.64 8.80 -0.63
C PHE A 66 9.59 7.30 -0.38
N CYS A 67 10.67 6.55 -0.65
CA CYS A 67 10.70 5.11 -0.35
C CYS A 67 10.57 4.87 1.15
N THR A 68 11.33 5.62 1.96
CA THR A 68 11.25 5.52 3.44
C THR A 68 9.88 5.99 3.93
N GLY A 69 9.38 7.10 3.38
CA GLY A 69 8.05 7.63 3.69
C GLY A 69 6.93 6.62 3.43
N VAL A 70 6.96 5.91 2.31
CA VAL A 70 5.99 4.84 2.00
C VAL A 70 6.03 3.73 3.05
N VAL A 71 7.22 3.26 3.44
CA VAL A 71 7.38 2.22 4.48
C VAL A 71 6.81 2.69 5.82
N LEU A 72 7.19 3.90 6.25
CA LEU A 72 6.75 4.49 7.52
C LEU A 72 5.23 4.71 7.54
N MET A 73 4.68 5.34 6.50
CA MET A 73 3.25 5.67 6.42
C MET A 73 2.39 4.42 6.29
N ARG A 74 2.84 3.39 5.56
CA ARG A 74 2.13 2.12 5.49
C ARG A 74 2.08 1.44 6.85
N ALA A 75 3.21 1.40 7.56
CA ALA A 75 3.30 0.85 8.91
C ALA A 75 2.42 1.62 9.91
N ALA A 76 2.46 2.96 9.88
CA ALA A 76 1.60 3.80 10.71
C ALA A 76 0.11 3.54 10.44
N GLY A 77 -0.28 3.42 9.18
CA GLY A 77 -1.65 3.05 8.79
C GLY A 77 -2.05 1.66 9.30
N CYS A 78 -1.16 0.65 9.27
CA CYS A 78 -1.41 -0.67 9.87
C CYS A 78 -1.69 -0.56 11.37
N ILE A 79 -0.86 0.19 12.09
CA ILE A 79 -1.01 0.36 13.54
C ILE A 79 -2.34 1.02 13.85
N MET A 80 -2.68 2.12 13.18
CA MET A 80 -3.92 2.84 13.45
C MET A 80 -5.16 2.01 13.10
N ASN A 81 -5.09 1.19 12.04
CA ASN A 81 -6.17 0.25 11.73
C ASN A 81 -6.36 -0.78 12.85
N ASP A 82 -5.29 -1.43 13.32
CA ASP A 82 -5.40 -2.40 14.43
C ASP A 82 -5.86 -1.74 15.74
N VAL A 83 -5.51 -0.46 15.97
CA VAL A 83 -6.03 0.32 17.12
C VAL A 83 -7.52 0.61 16.98
N ALA A 84 -7.99 0.97 15.78
CA ALA A 84 -9.39 1.26 15.50
C ALA A 84 -10.26 -0.03 15.56
N ASP A 85 -9.69 -1.16 15.15
CA ASP A 85 -10.37 -2.45 15.08
C ASP A 85 -10.15 -3.30 16.36
N ARG A 86 -9.52 -2.77 17.41
CA ARG A 86 -9.11 -3.52 18.61
C ARG A 86 -10.22 -4.29 19.33
N ASP A 87 -11.45 -3.75 19.28
CA ASP A 87 -12.61 -4.35 19.95
C ASP A 87 -13.31 -5.39 19.04
N PHE A 88 -12.97 -5.41 17.75
CA PHE A 88 -13.54 -6.32 16.74
C PHE A 88 -12.59 -7.47 16.41
N ASP A 89 -11.30 -7.19 16.25
CA ASP A 89 -10.28 -8.14 15.82
C ASP A 89 -10.20 -9.43 16.68
N PRO A 90 -10.38 -9.40 18.02
CA PRO A 90 -10.41 -10.61 18.83
C PRO A 90 -11.52 -11.61 18.46
N HIS A 91 -12.60 -11.12 17.83
CA HIS A 91 -13.78 -11.91 17.48
C HIS A 91 -13.75 -12.44 16.04
N VAL A 92 -12.71 -12.14 15.26
CA VAL A 92 -12.59 -12.53 13.85
C VAL A 92 -11.44 -13.52 13.67
N GLU A 93 -11.72 -14.69 13.09
CA GLU A 93 -10.74 -15.79 12.99
C GLU A 93 -9.41 -15.38 12.33
N ARG A 94 -9.50 -14.55 11.28
CA ARG A 94 -8.33 -14.06 10.54
C ARG A 94 -7.48 -13.08 11.34
N THR A 95 -8.06 -12.34 12.28
CA THR A 95 -7.41 -11.18 12.93
C THR A 95 -7.22 -11.33 14.43
N ARG A 96 -7.80 -12.37 15.06
CA ARG A 96 -7.60 -12.71 16.48
C ARG A 96 -6.13 -12.88 16.89
N GLY A 97 -5.27 -13.29 15.95
CA GLY A 97 -3.83 -13.47 16.16
C GLY A 97 -2.99 -12.21 15.97
N ARG A 98 -3.61 -11.04 15.77
CA ARG A 98 -2.87 -9.77 15.67
C ARG A 98 -2.29 -9.38 17.03
N PRO A 99 -1.14 -8.68 17.08
CA PRO A 99 -0.47 -8.34 18.35
C PRO A 99 -1.33 -7.55 19.36
N LEU A 100 -2.19 -6.64 18.88
CA LEU A 100 -3.12 -5.92 19.75
C LEU A 100 -4.29 -6.80 20.21
N ALA A 101 -4.88 -7.58 19.30
CA ALA A 101 -6.03 -8.44 19.59
C ALA A 101 -5.70 -9.58 20.56
N SER A 102 -4.48 -10.11 20.48
CA SER A 102 -3.96 -11.19 21.34
C SER A 102 -3.33 -10.70 22.65
N GLY A 103 -3.24 -9.38 22.85
CA GLY A 103 -2.65 -8.78 24.05
C GLY A 103 -1.12 -8.83 24.12
N GLU A 104 -0.42 -9.20 23.03
CA GLU A 104 1.04 -9.19 22.95
C GLU A 104 1.64 -7.77 23.07
N LEU A 105 0.88 -6.77 22.60
CA LEU A 105 1.19 -5.35 22.75
C LEU A 105 -0.02 -4.61 23.34
N SER A 106 0.25 -3.60 24.16
CA SER A 106 -0.76 -2.68 24.65
C SER A 106 -1.10 -1.59 23.62
N VAL A 107 -2.29 -1.00 23.73
CA VAL A 107 -2.69 0.17 22.91
C VAL A 107 -1.71 1.33 23.08
N ARG A 108 -1.16 1.53 24.29
CA ARG A 108 -0.16 2.58 24.54
C ARG A 108 1.14 2.35 23.75
N GLU A 109 1.63 1.11 23.73
CA GLU A 109 2.80 0.71 22.93
C GLU A 109 2.56 0.92 21.43
N ALA A 110 1.38 0.53 20.93
CA ALA A 110 1.00 0.76 19.54
C ALA A 110 0.92 2.27 19.21
N LEU A 111 0.28 3.08 20.04
CA LEU A 111 0.20 4.54 19.82
C LEU A 111 1.57 5.20 19.87
N LEU A 112 2.46 4.79 20.78
CA LEU A 112 3.83 5.29 20.82
C LEU A 112 4.56 5.00 19.49
N ALA A 113 4.48 3.77 19.00
CA ALA A 113 5.06 3.40 17.71
C ALA A 113 4.45 4.19 16.55
N PHE A 114 3.12 4.37 16.54
CA PHE A 114 2.44 5.20 15.54
C PHE A 114 2.99 6.63 15.53
N PHE A 115 3.05 7.31 16.68
CA PHE A 115 3.55 8.68 16.75
C PHE A 115 5.03 8.78 16.37
N THR A 116 5.86 7.80 16.74
CA THR A 116 7.26 7.76 16.28
C THR A 116 7.35 7.68 14.76
N LEU A 117 6.60 6.78 14.12
CA LEU A 117 6.59 6.65 12.65
C LEU A 117 6.08 7.93 11.98
N MET A 118 5.03 8.56 12.52
CA MET A 118 4.48 9.81 12.01
C MET A 118 5.47 10.97 12.13
N LEU A 119 6.20 11.08 13.25
CA LEU A 119 7.24 12.10 13.44
C LEU A 119 8.40 11.91 12.46
N LEU A 120 8.83 10.66 12.24
CA LEU A 120 9.86 10.35 11.25
C LEU A 120 9.40 10.69 9.83
N ALA A 121 8.17 10.30 9.46
CA ALA A 121 7.60 10.61 8.15
C ALA A 121 7.44 12.12 7.93
N PHE A 122 7.01 12.85 8.97
CA PHE A 122 6.93 14.31 8.92
C PHE A 122 8.31 14.95 8.76
N GLY A 123 9.31 14.47 9.52
CA GLY A 123 10.70 14.92 9.40
C GLY A 123 11.24 14.76 7.98
N LEU A 124 10.96 13.62 7.33
CA LEU A 124 11.35 13.40 5.92
C LEU A 124 10.70 14.41 4.96
N VAL A 125 9.40 14.69 5.14
CA VAL A 125 8.68 15.66 4.30
C VAL A 125 9.23 17.08 4.49
N LEU A 126 9.68 17.46 5.69
CA LEU A 126 10.32 18.76 5.92
C LEU A 126 11.62 18.97 5.13
N LEU A 127 12.26 17.91 4.65
CA LEU A 127 13.47 17.95 3.81
C LEU A 127 13.20 18.18 2.31
N THR A 128 11.92 18.35 1.95
CA THR A 128 11.45 18.59 0.58
C THR A 128 11.21 20.10 0.35
N ASN A 129 10.10 20.48 -0.29
CA ASN A 129 9.74 21.87 -0.55
C ASN A 129 8.33 22.19 -0.01
N LEU A 130 8.00 23.48 0.06
CA LEU A 130 6.74 23.97 0.65
C LEU A 130 5.49 23.37 -0.01
N LEU A 131 5.51 23.16 -1.33
CA LEU A 131 4.38 22.55 -2.04
C LEU A 131 4.15 21.11 -1.58
N THR A 132 5.23 20.33 -1.48
CA THR A 132 5.19 18.94 -1.01
C THR A 132 4.70 18.86 0.44
N ILE A 133 5.16 19.77 1.30
CA ILE A 133 4.68 19.87 2.70
C ILE A 133 3.17 20.14 2.75
N LYS A 134 2.67 21.10 1.95
CA LYS A 134 1.22 21.38 1.88
C LYS A 134 0.42 20.16 1.40
N LEU A 135 0.92 19.46 0.38
CA LEU A 135 0.30 18.24 -0.13
C LEU A 135 0.34 17.10 0.89
N ALA A 136 1.36 17.02 1.74
CA ALA A 136 1.44 16.01 2.80
C ALA A 136 0.32 16.18 3.84
N PHE A 137 -0.07 17.41 4.18
CA PHE A 137 -1.23 17.64 5.04
C PHE A 137 -2.54 17.17 4.40
N ALA A 138 -2.72 17.39 3.09
CA ALA A 138 -3.85 16.82 2.36
C ALA A 138 -3.81 15.28 2.35
N GLY A 139 -2.62 14.69 2.17
CA GLY A 139 -2.42 13.25 2.24
C GLY A 139 -2.73 12.66 3.62
N ALA A 140 -2.32 13.35 4.69
CA ALA A 140 -2.64 12.96 6.06
C ALA A 140 -4.14 13.01 6.33
N LEU A 141 -4.85 14.01 5.80
CA LEU A 141 -6.31 14.09 5.89
C LEU A 141 -7.00 12.95 5.13
N LEU A 142 -6.54 12.62 3.93
CA LEU A 142 -7.06 11.49 3.15
C LEU A 142 -6.83 10.15 3.86
N ALA A 143 -5.62 9.95 4.38
CA ALA A 143 -5.24 8.73 5.09
C ALA A 143 -6.03 8.55 6.40
N SER A 144 -6.26 9.63 7.15
CA SER A 144 -7.00 9.59 8.42
C SER A 144 -8.50 9.37 8.22
N THR A 145 -9.06 9.84 7.11
CA THR A 145 -10.51 9.72 6.84
C THR A 145 -10.89 8.42 6.15
N TYR A 146 -9.98 7.80 5.39
CA TYR A 146 -10.23 6.55 4.63
C TYR A 146 -10.92 5.42 5.45
N PRO A 147 -10.50 5.06 6.68
CA PRO A 147 -11.05 3.92 7.39
C PRO A 147 -12.57 4.00 7.62
N PHE A 148 -13.11 5.23 7.70
CA PHE A 148 -14.53 5.45 7.95
C PHE A 148 -15.41 5.18 6.72
N PHE A 149 -14.86 5.29 5.51
CA PHE A 149 -15.67 5.20 4.27
C PHE A 149 -16.32 3.84 4.04
N LYS A 150 -15.73 2.76 4.57
CA LYS A 150 -16.31 1.40 4.46
C LYS A 150 -17.70 1.26 5.12
N ARG A 151 -18.04 2.16 6.05
CA ARG A 151 -19.35 2.19 6.71
C ARG A 151 -20.38 3.05 5.94
N TRP A 152 -19.92 3.92 5.04
CA TRP A 152 -20.76 4.96 4.42
C TRP A 152 -20.99 4.70 2.94
N THR A 153 -19.95 4.30 2.21
CA THR A 153 -19.98 4.12 0.74
C THR A 153 -19.62 2.70 0.33
N HIS A 154 -20.12 2.29 -0.83
CA HIS A 154 -19.74 1.07 -1.53
C HIS A 154 -18.46 1.20 -2.37
N LEU A 155 -17.85 2.39 -2.38
CA LEU A 155 -16.61 2.67 -3.12
C LEU A 155 -15.40 2.99 -2.22
N PRO A 156 -15.18 2.32 -1.06
CA PRO A 156 -14.03 2.64 -0.22
C PRO A 156 -12.70 2.37 -0.94
N GLN A 157 -12.69 1.47 -1.93
CA GLN A 157 -11.54 1.21 -2.81
C GLN A 157 -11.09 2.42 -3.62
N VAL A 158 -12.01 3.29 -4.02
CA VAL A 158 -11.68 4.53 -4.76
C VAL A 158 -10.97 5.50 -3.82
N VAL A 159 -11.50 5.69 -2.61
CA VAL A 159 -10.91 6.54 -1.58
C VAL A 159 -9.54 6.01 -1.15
N LEU A 160 -9.44 4.68 -0.97
CA LEU A 160 -8.17 4.00 -0.72
C LEU A 160 -7.16 4.29 -1.83
N GLY A 161 -7.58 4.18 -3.10
CA GLY A 161 -6.70 4.45 -4.24
C GLY A 161 -6.20 5.90 -4.28
N ILE A 162 -7.03 6.87 -3.87
CA ILE A 162 -6.60 8.27 -3.76
C ILE A 162 -5.58 8.42 -2.64
N ALA A 163 -5.86 7.86 -1.45
CA ALA A 163 -4.97 7.93 -0.30
C ALA A 163 -3.62 7.21 -0.55
N PHE A 164 -3.65 6.00 -1.10
CA PHE A 164 -2.45 5.21 -1.44
C PHE A 164 -1.66 5.84 -2.58
N GLY A 165 -2.34 6.47 -3.54
CA GLY A 165 -1.71 7.16 -4.67
C GLY A 165 -1.23 8.56 -4.36
N TRP A 166 -1.52 9.14 -3.19
CA TRP A 166 -1.23 10.54 -2.91
C TRP A 166 0.27 10.89 -2.92
N GLY A 167 1.13 9.88 -2.79
CA GLY A 167 2.57 10.02 -3.03
C GLY A 167 2.92 10.51 -4.44
N ILE A 168 2.06 10.27 -5.45
CA ILE A 168 2.27 10.67 -6.85
C ILE A 168 2.37 12.20 -7.02
N PRO A 169 1.34 13.01 -6.67
CA PRO A 169 1.44 14.47 -6.78
C PRO A 169 2.53 15.04 -5.87
N MET A 170 2.76 14.42 -4.70
CA MET A 170 3.87 14.80 -3.82
C MET A 170 5.23 14.58 -4.48
N ALA A 171 5.44 13.47 -5.19
CA ALA A 171 6.69 13.16 -5.89
C ALA A 171 6.96 14.18 -7.01
N PHE A 172 5.95 14.53 -7.81
CA PHE A 172 6.09 15.60 -8.80
C PHE A 172 6.41 16.94 -8.16
N ALA A 173 5.68 17.33 -7.11
CA ALA A 173 5.96 18.56 -6.39
C ALA A 173 7.39 18.59 -5.85
N ALA A 174 7.90 17.47 -5.32
CA ALA A 174 9.23 17.36 -4.74
C ALA A 174 10.36 17.43 -5.79
N GLU A 175 10.17 16.82 -6.96
CA GLU A 175 11.17 16.82 -8.06
C GLU A 175 11.16 18.12 -8.86
N THR A 176 9.98 18.63 -9.25
CA THR A 176 9.86 19.70 -10.26
C THR A 176 9.32 21.02 -9.71
N GLY A 177 8.97 21.08 -8.42
CA GLY A 177 8.40 22.27 -7.79
C GLY A 177 6.94 22.57 -8.16
N HIS A 178 6.30 21.74 -8.99
CA HIS A 178 4.90 21.88 -9.39
C HIS A 178 4.25 20.50 -9.64
N VAL A 179 2.91 20.44 -9.74
CA VAL A 179 2.20 19.19 -10.02
C VAL A 179 1.71 19.21 -11.47
N ALA A 180 2.44 18.53 -12.35
CA ALA A 180 2.09 18.44 -13.78
C ALA A 180 0.80 17.63 -14.02
N ALA A 181 0.16 17.83 -15.17
CA ALA A 181 -1.04 17.08 -15.57
C ALA A 181 -0.82 15.55 -15.57
N ALA A 182 0.39 15.11 -15.93
CA ALA A 182 0.79 13.70 -15.90
C ALA A 182 0.64 13.08 -14.49
N ALA A 183 0.88 13.83 -13.41
CA ALA A 183 0.72 13.34 -12.04
C ALA A 183 -0.72 12.92 -11.76
N TRP A 184 -1.70 13.68 -12.25
CA TRP A 184 -3.11 13.39 -12.07
C TRP A 184 -3.57 12.19 -12.92
N LEU A 185 -3.00 12.02 -14.12
CA LEU A 185 -3.23 10.83 -14.94
C LEU A 185 -2.65 9.57 -14.26
N ILE A 186 -1.45 9.64 -13.70
CA ILE A 186 -0.85 8.54 -12.93
C ILE A 186 -1.69 8.26 -11.67
N LEU A 187 -2.21 9.28 -10.99
CA LEU A 187 -3.13 9.10 -9.87
C LEU A 187 -4.42 8.39 -10.29
N LEU A 188 -4.99 8.74 -11.45
CA LEU A 188 -6.17 8.06 -11.99
C LEU A 188 -5.88 6.59 -12.35
N ILE A 189 -4.72 6.32 -12.95
CA ILE A 189 -4.23 4.95 -13.19
C ILE A 189 -4.13 4.19 -11.88
N ASN A 190 -3.51 4.80 -10.86
CA ASN A 190 -3.37 4.21 -9.54
C ASN A 190 -4.74 3.93 -8.88
N VAL A 191 -5.66 4.89 -8.89
CA VAL A 191 -7.01 4.69 -8.33
C VAL A 191 -7.72 3.54 -9.03
N THR A 192 -7.67 3.49 -10.37
CA THR A 192 -8.24 2.39 -11.15
C THR A 192 -7.60 1.06 -10.75
N TRP A 193 -6.28 1.04 -10.59
CA TRP A 193 -5.53 -0.14 -10.18
C TRP A 193 -5.87 -0.59 -8.75
N SER A 194 -5.98 0.35 -7.81
CA SER A 194 -6.43 0.10 -6.45
C SER A 194 -7.82 -0.50 -6.40
N VAL A 195 -8.74 0.01 -7.22
CA VAL A 195 -10.06 -0.62 -7.35
C VAL A 195 -9.93 -2.05 -7.87
N ILE A 196 -9.06 -2.33 -8.84
CA ILE A 196 -8.85 -3.69 -9.34
C ILE A 196 -8.34 -4.64 -8.24
N TYR A 197 -7.17 -4.33 -7.65
CA TYR A 197 -6.54 -5.27 -6.72
C TYR A 197 -7.30 -5.36 -5.40
N ASP A 198 -7.86 -4.25 -4.91
CA ASP A 198 -8.53 -4.23 -3.61
C ASP A 198 -9.96 -4.78 -3.71
N THR A 199 -10.58 -4.75 -4.89
CA THR A 199 -11.80 -5.55 -5.14
C THR A 199 -11.49 -7.04 -5.13
N LEU A 200 -10.36 -7.49 -5.73
CA LEU A 200 -9.94 -8.89 -5.65
C LEU A 200 -9.70 -9.34 -4.20
N TYR A 201 -9.10 -8.46 -3.38
CA TYR A 201 -8.94 -8.69 -1.95
C TYR A 201 -10.30 -8.72 -1.21
N ALA A 202 -11.19 -7.76 -1.48
CA ALA A 202 -12.52 -7.72 -0.87
C ALA A 202 -13.45 -8.87 -1.32
N MET A 203 -13.19 -9.51 -2.46
CA MET A 203 -13.88 -10.75 -2.85
C MET A 203 -13.53 -11.92 -1.92
N VAL A 204 -12.34 -11.91 -1.31
CA VAL A 204 -11.95 -12.90 -0.29
C VAL A 204 -12.82 -12.73 0.95
N ASP A 205 -12.98 -11.49 1.43
CA ASP A 205 -13.69 -11.19 2.68
C ASP A 205 -15.20 -10.91 2.47
N ARG A 206 -15.76 -11.19 1.28
CA ARG A 206 -17.13 -10.76 0.91
C ARG A 206 -18.22 -11.25 1.86
N GLU A 207 -18.23 -12.54 2.17
CA GLU A 207 -19.26 -13.14 3.04
C GLU A 207 -19.16 -12.58 4.46
N ASP A 208 -17.92 -12.43 4.94
CA ASP A 208 -17.61 -11.86 6.25
C ASP A 208 -18.10 -10.40 6.32
N ASP A 209 -17.76 -9.57 5.32
CA ASP A 209 -18.19 -8.17 5.21
C ASP A 209 -19.72 -8.02 5.20
N ILE A 210 -20.44 -8.90 4.49
CA ILE A 210 -21.91 -8.89 4.43
C ILE A 210 -22.50 -9.17 5.82
N SER A 211 -21.93 -10.13 6.57
CA SER A 211 -22.45 -10.54 7.88
C SER A 211 -22.42 -9.43 8.93
N ILE A 212 -21.46 -8.50 8.80
CA ILE A 212 -21.27 -7.34 9.70
C ILE A 212 -21.73 -6.02 9.08
N GLY A 213 -22.39 -6.05 7.92
CA GLY A 213 -22.97 -4.87 7.27
C GLY A 213 -21.95 -3.88 6.69
N LEU A 214 -20.71 -4.33 6.39
CA LEU A 214 -19.71 -3.50 5.72
C LEU A 214 -20.00 -3.38 4.22
N LYS A 215 -19.52 -2.29 3.62
CA LYS A 215 -19.69 -2.00 2.19
C LYS A 215 -18.34 -2.09 1.47
N SER A 216 -18.35 -2.66 0.27
CA SER A 216 -17.18 -2.76 -0.60
C SER A 216 -17.59 -2.80 -2.07
N THR A 217 -16.65 -2.56 -2.98
CA THR A 217 -16.88 -2.77 -4.42
C THR A 217 -17.20 -4.23 -4.75
N ALA A 218 -16.63 -5.18 -4.01
CA ALA A 218 -16.96 -6.59 -4.18
C ALA A 218 -18.45 -6.86 -3.88
N ILE A 219 -19.03 -6.19 -2.88
CA ILE A 219 -20.46 -6.27 -2.58
C ILE A 219 -21.28 -5.50 -3.62
N LEU A 220 -20.87 -4.27 -3.96
CA LEU A 220 -21.55 -3.41 -4.94
C LEU A 220 -21.69 -4.07 -6.31
N PHE A 221 -20.60 -4.64 -6.80
CA PHE A 221 -20.55 -5.25 -8.12
C PHE A 221 -21.32 -6.57 -8.15
N GLY A 222 -21.48 -7.23 -6.99
CA GLY A 222 -22.23 -8.47 -6.84
C GLY A 222 -21.86 -9.49 -7.89
N LYS A 223 -22.86 -10.02 -8.61
CA LYS A 223 -22.67 -11.01 -9.70
C LYS A 223 -21.87 -10.50 -10.91
N HIS A 224 -21.75 -9.17 -11.07
CA HIS A 224 -21.03 -8.54 -12.18
C HIS A 224 -19.57 -8.19 -11.84
N ASP A 225 -19.09 -8.55 -10.64
CA ASP A 225 -17.71 -8.38 -10.18
C ASP A 225 -16.65 -8.69 -11.24
N LEU A 226 -16.71 -9.86 -11.87
CA LEU A 226 -15.73 -10.29 -12.87
C LEU A 226 -15.81 -9.48 -14.17
N LEU A 227 -17.01 -9.07 -14.58
CA LEU A 227 -17.19 -8.22 -15.76
C LEU A 227 -16.60 -6.83 -15.49
N ILE A 228 -16.95 -6.23 -14.36
CA ILE A 228 -16.47 -4.90 -13.98
C ILE A 228 -14.94 -4.92 -13.79
N LEU A 229 -14.39 -5.93 -13.12
CA LEU A 229 -12.94 -6.11 -13.02
C LEU A 229 -12.25 -6.21 -14.38
N ARG A 230 -12.85 -6.91 -15.34
CA ARG A 230 -12.33 -6.99 -16.72
C ARG A 230 -12.31 -5.61 -17.38
N LEU A 231 -13.41 -4.86 -17.27
CA LEU A 231 -13.52 -3.51 -17.82
C LEU A 231 -12.52 -2.55 -17.18
N LEU A 232 -12.35 -2.61 -15.85
CA LEU A 232 -11.37 -1.80 -15.13
C LEU A 232 -9.93 -2.13 -15.53
N LYS A 233 -9.59 -3.41 -15.74
CA LYS A 233 -8.27 -3.83 -16.24
C LYS A 233 -8.01 -3.30 -17.65
N ILE A 234 -9.00 -3.37 -18.54
CA ILE A 234 -8.92 -2.80 -19.89
C ILE A 234 -8.73 -1.28 -19.81
N LEU A 235 -9.50 -0.61 -18.94
CA LEU A 235 -9.37 0.83 -18.70
C LEU A 235 -7.97 1.19 -18.20
N MET A 236 -7.44 0.47 -17.22
CA MET A 236 -6.08 0.72 -16.71
C MET A 236 -5.03 0.57 -17.81
N VAL A 237 -5.12 -0.47 -18.65
CA VAL A 237 -4.21 -0.67 -19.79
C VAL A 237 -4.34 0.48 -20.79
N ALA A 238 -5.57 0.92 -21.12
CA ALA A 238 -5.79 2.05 -22.00
C ALA A 238 -5.21 3.36 -21.45
N LEU A 239 -5.34 3.61 -20.14
CA LEU A 239 -4.76 4.77 -19.48
C LEU A 239 -3.22 4.72 -19.47
N LEU A 240 -2.61 3.55 -19.29
CA LEU A 240 -1.16 3.37 -19.38
C LEU A 240 -0.63 3.61 -20.80
N VAL A 241 -1.36 3.13 -21.82
CA VAL A 241 -1.04 3.42 -23.22
C VAL A 241 -1.15 4.93 -23.48
N LEU A 242 -2.23 5.57 -23.03
CA LEU A 242 -2.41 7.02 -23.15
C LEU A 242 -1.26 7.80 -22.50
N LEU A 243 -0.85 7.43 -21.28
CA LEU A 243 0.28 8.05 -20.59
C LEU A 243 1.57 7.94 -21.41
N GLY A 244 1.88 6.74 -21.93
CA GLY A 244 3.06 6.53 -22.76
C GLY A 244 3.06 7.32 -24.05
N LEU A 245 1.90 7.45 -24.70
CA LEU A 245 1.74 8.27 -25.91
C LEU A 245 1.91 9.77 -25.60
N GLN A 246 1.33 10.27 -24.51
CA GLN A 246 1.45 11.68 -24.10
C GLN A 246 2.89 12.06 -23.73
N LEU A 247 3.61 11.16 -23.07
CA LEU A 247 5.00 11.37 -22.66
C LEU A 247 6.02 10.92 -23.70
N GLN A 248 5.55 10.48 -24.88
CA GLN A 248 6.39 10.02 -25.99
C GLN A 248 7.41 8.93 -25.59
N PHE A 249 6.98 7.98 -24.75
CA PHE A 249 7.83 6.86 -24.36
C PHE A 249 8.12 5.91 -25.53
N SER A 250 9.25 5.23 -25.47
CA SER A 250 9.70 4.28 -26.49
C SER A 250 9.12 2.87 -26.25
N TRP A 251 9.42 1.94 -27.15
CA TRP A 251 8.86 0.59 -27.14
C TRP A 251 8.97 -0.18 -25.81
N PRO A 252 10.01 -0.03 -24.95
CA PRO A 252 10.10 -0.78 -23.70
C PRO A 252 8.93 -0.50 -22.74
N TRP A 253 8.41 0.73 -22.72
CA TRP A 253 7.21 1.07 -21.95
C TRP A 253 6.02 0.23 -22.40
N PHE A 254 5.74 0.23 -23.70
CA PHE A 254 4.60 -0.50 -24.28
C PHE A 254 4.76 -2.02 -24.12
N ALA A 255 6.00 -2.55 -24.16
CA ALA A 255 6.27 -3.94 -23.83
C ALA A 255 5.91 -4.26 -22.37
N GLY A 256 6.30 -3.39 -21.42
CA GLY A 256 5.90 -3.51 -20.01
C GLY A 256 4.38 -3.50 -19.82
N VAL A 257 3.67 -2.60 -20.52
CA VAL A 257 2.20 -2.53 -20.52
C VAL A 257 1.58 -3.81 -21.10
N ALA A 258 2.14 -4.36 -22.18
CA ALA A 258 1.69 -5.62 -22.77
C ALA A 258 1.86 -6.81 -21.81
N VAL A 259 2.99 -6.89 -21.10
CA VAL A 259 3.21 -7.91 -20.07
C VAL A 259 2.22 -7.76 -18.91
N ALA A 260 1.96 -6.53 -18.45
CA ALA A 260 0.94 -6.25 -17.44
C ALA A 260 -0.46 -6.70 -17.89
N ALA A 261 -0.82 -6.45 -19.15
CA ALA A 261 -2.08 -6.94 -19.73
C ALA A 261 -2.16 -8.48 -19.73
N GLY A 262 -1.07 -9.16 -20.07
CA GLY A 262 -0.97 -10.62 -19.97
C GLY A 262 -1.17 -11.15 -18.54
N LEU A 263 -0.58 -10.49 -17.54
CA LEU A 263 -0.82 -10.80 -16.13
C LEU A 263 -2.29 -10.62 -15.75
N PHE A 264 -2.94 -9.56 -16.23
CA PHE A 264 -4.37 -9.33 -16.00
C PHE A 264 -5.27 -10.39 -16.63
N VAL A 265 -4.95 -10.87 -17.84
CA VAL A 265 -5.66 -12.00 -18.47
C VAL A 265 -5.53 -13.24 -17.62
N ARG A 266 -4.32 -13.56 -17.15
CA ARG A 266 -4.07 -14.70 -16.25
C ARG A 266 -4.87 -14.57 -14.95
N GLN A 267 -4.82 -13.41 -14.30
CA GLN A 267 -5.60 -13.14 -13.09
C GLN A 267 -7.10 -13.35 -13.35
N GLN A 268 -7.63 -12.79 -14.45
CA GLN A 268 -9.04 -12.91 -14.81
C GLN A 268 -9.47 -14.36 -15.00
N TYR A 269 -8.64 -15.18 -15.64
CA TYR A 269 -8.89 -16.60 -15.81
C TYR A 269 -8.88 -17.34 -14.47
N SER A 270 -7.91 -17.07 -13.61
CA SER A 270 -7.79 -17.73 -12.30
C SER A 270 -8.98 -17.47 -11.39
N VAL A 271 -9.52 -16.24 -11.37
CA VAL A 271 -10.63 -15.86 -10.47
C VAL A 271 -12.02 -16.17 -11.03
N ARG A 272 -12.13 -16.85 -12.18
CA ARG A 272 -13.42 -17.09 -12.87
C ARG A 272 -14.46 -17.82 -12.01
N ASN A 273 -14.00 -18.64 -11.07
CA ASN A 273 -14.85 -19.40 -10.16
C ASN A 273 -15.06 -18.70 -8.81
N ARG A 274 -14.47 -17.50 -8.59
CA ARG A 274 -14.55 -16.73 -7.35
C ARG A 274 -14.05 -17.46 -6.10
N ASP A 275 -13.11 -18.39 -6.29
CA ASP A 275 -12.44 -19.07 -5.20
C ASP A 275 -11.60 -18.08 -4.36
N ARG A 276 -11.70 -18.18 -3.03
CA ARG A 276 -11.05 -17.26 -2.09
C ARG A 276 -9.53 -17.27 -2.26
N GLU A 277 -8.92 -18.45 -2.41
CA GLU A 277 -7.47 -18.58 -2.56
C GLU A 277 -7.01 -18.00 -3.90
N ALA A 278 -7.75 -18.27 -5.00
CA ALA A 278 -7.46 -17.72 -6.31
C ALA A 278 -7.56 -16.17 -6.32
N CYS A 279 -8.58 -15.59 -5.67
CA CYS A 279 -8.73 -14.15 -5.51
C CYS A 279 -7.57 -13.54 -4.72
N PHE A 280 -7.17 -14.17 -3.61
CA PHE A 280 -6.03 -13.70 -2.81
C PHE A 280 -4.71 -13.78 -3.58
N LYS A 281 -4.45 -14.88 -4.32
CA LYS A 281 -3.27 -15.00 -5.19
C LYS A 281 -3.27 -13.95 -6.31
N ALA A 282 -4.43 -13.65 -6.89
CA ALA A 282 -4.57 -12.60 -7.89
C ALA A 282 -4.29 -11.20 -7.31
N PHE A 283 -4.76 -10.92 -6.09
CA PHE A 283 -4.40 -9.71 -5.35
C PHE A 283 -2.88 -9.59 -5.17
N LEU A 284 -2.22 -10.62 -4.62
CA LEU A 284 -0.76 -10.63 -4.41
C LEU A 284 0.02 -10.47 -5.74
N ASN A 285 -0.49 -11.04 -6.83
CA ASN A 285 0.15 -10.94 -8.14
C ASN A 285 0.21 -9.51 -8.70
N ASN A 286 -0.56 -8.56 -8.14
CA ASN A 286 -0.42 -7.15 -8.53
C ASN A 286 0.96 -6.58 -8.22
N ASN A 287 1.73 -7.14 -7.27
CA ASN A 287 3.14 -6.78 -7.16
C ASN A 287 3.90 -6.92 -8.49
N GLY A 288 3.63 -7.99 -9.24
CA GLY A 288 4.23 -8.22 -10.55
C GLY A 288 3.78 -7.21 -11.59
N VAL A 289 2.50 -6.79 -11.57
CA VAL A 289 1.98 -5.73 -12.45
C VAL A 289 2.72 -4.42 -12.20
N GLY A 290 2.88 -4.06 -10.93
CA GLY A 290 3.67 -2.91 -10.50
C GLY A 290 5.10 -2.92 -11.04
N ALA A 291 5.78 -4.06 -10.84
CA ALA A 291 7.16 -4.26 -11.21
C ALA A 291 7.41 -4.25 -12.73
N VAL A 292 6.54 -4.85 -13.55
CA VAL A 292 6.75 -4.91 -15.01
C VAL A 292 6.51 -3.56 -15.69
N ILE A 293 5.53 -2.79 -15.21
CA ILE A 293 5.34 -1.40 -15.65
C ILE A 293 6.58 -0.59 -15.25
N TRP A 294 7.10 -0.83 -14.05
CA TRP A 294 8.29 -0.15 -13.60
C TRP A 294 9.52 -0.45 -14.45
N ALA A 295 9.76 -1.72 -14.74
CA ALA A 295 10.86 -2.15 -15.59
C ALA A 295 10.76 -1.55 -17.00
N GLY A 296 9.56 -1.53 -17.61
CA GLY A 296 9.33 -0.88 -18.90
C GLY A 296 9.63 0.63 -18.87
N LEU A 297 9.28 1.29 -17.77
CA LEU A 297 9.58 2.71 -17.56
C LEU A 297 11.09 2.98 -17.42
N LEU A 298 11.81 2.18 -16.63
CA LEU A 298 13.27 2.31 -16.52
C LEU A 298 13.96 2.11 -17.88
N LEU A 299 13.57 1.06 -18.61
CA LEU A 299 14.15 0.76 -19.91
C LEU A 299 13.82 1.82 -20.96
N THR A 300 12.66 2.48 -20.89
CA THR A 300 12.36 3.56 -21.85
C THR A 300 13.33 4.73 -21.70
N TYR A 301 13.81 5.03 -20.48
CA TYR A 301 14.78 6.10 -20.24
C TYR A 301 16.22 5.70 -20.56
N VAL A 302 16.54 4.41 -20.58
CA VAL A 302 17.85 3.90 -21.00
C VAL A 302 17.99 3.89 -22.53
N VAL A 303 16.89 3.67 -23.26
CA VAL A 303 16.87 3.55 -24.73
C VAL A 303 16.60 4.90 -25.42
N ARG A 304 16.24 5.94 -24.65
CA ARG A 304 16.00 7.30 -25.15
C ARG A 304 17.31 8.01 -25.46
#